data_AF-A0A916J159-F1
#
_entry.id   AF-A0A916J159-F1
#
_cell.length_a   1.000
_cell.length_b   1.000
_cell.length_c   1.000
_cell.angle_alpha   90.00
_cell.angle_beta   90.00
_cell.angle_gamma   90.00
#
_symmetry.space_group_name_H-M   'P 1'
#
loop_
_entity.id
_entity.type
_entity.pdbx_description
1 polymer ?
#
loop_
_entity_poly.entity_id
_entity_poly.type
_entity_poly.pdbx_seq_one_letter_code
_entity_poly.pdbx_strand_id
1 'polypeptide(L)'
;MNLTNPKVVVFFLAFLPQFVDPKLGSVALQLSWFGFVLIIATLLSFGTITYMAAIFGKLLGSSTIAQRLMNRITALVFVSLALRLALSER
;
A
#
# COMPACT_ATOMS: atom_id res chain seq x y z
N MET A 1 -3.54 -5.26 6.31
CA MET A 1 -4.87 -5.19 5.65
C MET A 1 -5.94 -5.31 6.73
N ASN A 2 -7.04 -4.56 6.60
CA ASN A 2 -8.14 -4.63 7.56
C ASN A 2 -9.04 -5.82 7.25
N LEU A 3 -9.00 -6.87 8.08
CA LEU A 3 -9.91 -8.01 8.00
C LEU A 3 -11.39 -7.59 8.09
N THR A 4 -11.65 -6.47 8.76
CA THR A 4 -12.98 -5.87 8.93
C THR A 4 -13.45 -5.07 7.73
N ASN A 5 -12.63 -4.91 6.68
CA ASN A 5 -13.04 -4.20 5.48
C ASN A 5 -13.82 -5.14 4.55
N PRO A 6 -15.16 -5.03 4.46
CA PRO A 6 -15.97 -5.97 3.68
C PRO A 6 -15.61 -5.92 2.19
N LYS A 7 -15.15 -4.77 1.68
CA LYS A 7 -14.70 -4.63 0.29
C LYS A 7 -13.51 -5.54 -0.01
N VAL A 8 -12.56 -5.63 0.93
CA VAL A 8 -11.36 -6.46 0.79
C VAL A 8 -11.74 -7.94 0.82
N VAL A 9 -12.59 -8.33 1.77
CA VAL A 9 -13.07 -9.72 1.90
C VAL A 9 -13.80 -10.18 0.64
N VAL A 10 -14.76 -9.37 0.14
CA VAL A 10 -15.52 -9.70 -1.08
C VAL A 10 -14.59 -9.81 -2.30
N PHE A 11 -13.61 -8.91 -2.44
CA PHE A 11 -12.62 -9.01 -3.51
C PHE A 11 -11.86 -10.34 -3.47
N PHE A 12 -11.30 -10.71 -2.31
CA PHE A 12 -10.55 -11.97 -2.19
C PHE A 12 -11.43 -13.20 -2.43
N LEU A 13 -12.67 -13.23 -1.93
CA LEU A 13 -13.59 -14.33 -2.17
C LEU A 13 -14.03 -14.42 -3.65
N ALA A 14 -14.13 -13.30 -4.35
CA ALA A 14 -14.50 -13.29 -5.76
C ALA A 14 -13.34 -13.75 -6.66
N PHE A 15 -12.11 -13.31 -6.40
CA PHE A 15 -10.98 -13.51 -7.31
C PHE A 15 -10.07 -14.68 -6.92
N LEU A 16 -9.76 -14.90 -5.64
CA LEU A 16 -8.76 -15.89 -5.21
C LEU A 16 -9.17 -17.34 -5.55
N PRO A 17 -10.45 -17.75 -5.41
CA PRO A 17 -10.90 -19.08 -5.82
C PRO A 17 -10.82 -19.35 -7.33
N GLN A 18 -10.67 -18.33 -8.17
CA GLN A 18 -10.54 -18.52 -9.62
C GLN A 18 -9.15 -19.05 -10.01
N PHE A 19 -8.17 -18.99 -9.10
CA PHE A 19 -6.79 -19.43 -9.33
C PHE A 19 -6.48 -20.82 -8.75
N VAL A 20 -7.46 -21.48 -8.12
CA VAL A 20 -7.28 -22.84 -7.58
C VAL A 20 -7.88 -23.89 -8.50
N ASP A 21 -7.25 -25.05 -8.58
CA ASP A 21 -7.78 -26.21 -9.30
C ASP A 21 -7.97 -27.38 -8.32
N PRO A 22 -9.22 -27.83 -8.08
CA PRO A 22 -9.49 -28.98 -7.22
C PRO A 22 -8.78 -30.28 -7.65
N LYS A 23 -8.39 -30.41 -8.94
CA LYS A 23 -7.65 -31.57 -9.45
C LYS A 23 -6.19 -31.60 -8.99
N LEU A 24 -5.64 -30.45 -8.60
CA LEU A 24 -4.26 -30.31 -8.12
C LEU A 24 -4.12 -30.56 -6.60
N GLY A 25 -5.21 -30.92 -5.92
CA GLY A 25 -5.21 -31.30 -4.50
C GLY A 25 -6.10 -30.40 -3.64
N SER A 26 -5.76 -30.27 -2.35
CA SER A 26 -6.58 -29.53 -1.40
C SER A 26 -6.66 -28.04 -1.74
N VAL A 27 -7.87 -27.57 -2.04
CA VAL A 27 -8.17 -26.15 -2.29
C VAL A 27 -7.76 -25.27 -1.10
N ALA A 28 -7.97 -25.74 0.13
CA ALA A 28 -7.59 -25.00 1.34
C ALA A 28 -6.07 -24.76 1.42
N LEU A 29 -5.26 -25.74 1.03
CA LEU A 29 -3.80 -25.61 0.99
C LEU A 29 -3.37 -24.66 -0.12
N GLN A 30 -3.99 -24.73 -1.31
CA GLN A 30 -3.68 -23.80 -2.41
C GLN A 30 -4.01 -22.35 -2.03
N LEU A 31 -5.17 -22.10 -1.42
CA LEU A 31 -5.55 -20.77 -0.92
C LEU A 31 -4.60 -20.29 0.20
N SER A 32 -4.21 -21.18 1.12
CA SER A 32 -3.24 -20.85 2.17
C SER A 32 -1.89 -20.47 1.58
N TRP A 33 -1.45 -21.18 0.52
CA TRP A 33 -0.22 -20.87 -0.20
C TRP A 33 -0.28 -19.50 -0.88
N PHE A 34 -1.37 -19.17 -1.58
CA PHE A 34 -1.55 -17.83 -2.16
C PHE A 34 -1.56 -16.73 -1.11
N GLY A 35 -2.23 -16.97 0.03
CA GLY A 35 -2.18 -16.06 1.17
C GLY A 35 -0.75 -15.85 1.69
N PHE A 36 0.03 -16.91 1.84
CA PHE A 36 1.42 -16.83 2.26
C PHE A 36 2.28 -16.02 1.28
N VAL A 37 2.17 -16.29 -0.02
CA VAL A 37 2.88 -15.53 -1.07
C VAL A 37 2.53 -14.04 -1.00
N LEU A 38 1.24 -13.70 -0.83
CA LEU A 38 0.80 -12.32 -0.68
C LEU A 38 1.38 -11.64 0.58
N ILE A 39 1.48 -12.36 1.70
CA ILE A 39 2.09 -11.85 2.92
C ILE A 39 3.57 -11.54 2.68
N ILE A 40 4.33 -12.46 2.06
CA ILE A 40 5.74 -12.24 1.74
C ILE A 40 5.91 -11.05 0.78
N ALA A 41 5.12 -10.98 -0.28
CA ALA A 41 5.16 -9.88 -1.23
C ALA A 41 4.86 -8.53 -0.55
N THR A 42 3.87 -8.51 0.34
CA THR A 42 3.51 -7.33 1.15
C THR A 42 4.67 -6.94 2.07
N LEU A 43 5.23 -7.89 2.81
CA LEU A 43 6.33 -7.65 3.74
C LEU A 43 7.56 -7.10 3.01
N LEU A 44 7.93 -7.67 1.87
CA LEU A 44 9.05 -7.20 1.07
C LEU A 44 8.77 -5.79 0.51
N SER A 45 7.60 -5.57 -0.09
CA SER A 45 7.28 -4.27 -0.70
C SER A 45 7.23 -3.15 0.35
N PHE A 46 6.43 -3.32 1.41
CA PHE A 46 6.31 -2.31 2.46
C PHE A 46 7.58 -2.21 3.31
N GLY A 47 8.28 -3.33 3.53
CA GLY A 47 9.56 -3.36 4.23
C GLY A 47 10.63 -2.56 3.50
N THR A 48 10.79 -2.75 2.17
CA THR A 48 11.72 -1.97 1.36
C THR A 48 11.36 -0.48 1.36
N ILE A 49 10.08 -0.14 1.19
CA ILE A 49 9.63 1.27 1.24
C ILE A 49 9.94 1.89 2.61
N THR A 50 9.64 1.18 3.70
CA THR A 50 9.87 1.66 5.06
C THR A 50 11.35 1.83 5.36
N TYR A 51 12.18 0.86 4.94
CA TYR A 51 13.63 0.92 5.11
C TYR A 51 14.25 2.10 4.35
N MET A 52 13.85 2.30 3.09
CA MET A 52 14.27 3.46 2.30
C MET A 52 13.82 4.77 2.94
N ALA A 53 12.56 4.85 3.38
CA ALA A 53 12.02 6.02 4.06
C ALA A 53 12.80 6.35 5.34
N ALA A 54 13.26 5.35 6.10
CA ALA A 54 14.07 5.58 7.29
C ALA A 54 15.44 6.19 6.95
N ILE A 55 16.11 5.70 5.91
CA ILE A 55 17.41 6.23 5.45
C ILE A 55 17.25 7.67 4.96
N PHE A 56 16.32 7.90 4.04
CA PHE A 56 16.07 9.24 3.51
C PHE A 56 15.57 10.19 4.60
N GLY A 57 14.72 9.74 5.52
CA GLY A 57 14.27 10.54 6.65
C GLY A 57 15.42 11.05 7.50
N LYS A 58 16.43 10.20 7.78
CA LYS A 58 17.63 10.60 8.51
C LYS A 58 18.51 11.58 7.71
N LEU A 59 18.67 11.33 6.41
CA LEU A 59 19.51 12.15 5.53
C LEU A 59 18.90 13.53 5.24
N LEU A 60 17.59 13.61 4.97
CA LEU A 60 16.86 14.87 4.80
C LEU A 60 16.68 15.59 6.14
N GLY A 61 16.53 14.85 7.24
CA GLY A 61 16.37 15.39 8.58
C GLY A 61 17.60 16.15 9.08
N SER A 62 18.80 15.82 8.62
CA SER A 62 20.04 16.51 9.02
C SER A 62 20.29 17.82 8.27
N SER A 63 19.57 18.10 7.18
CA SER A 63 19.74 19.31 6.36
C SER A 63 18.55 20.26 6.47
N THR A 64 18.81 21.48 6.93
CA THR A 64 17.78 22.54 7.07
C THR A 64 17.19 22.97 5.72
N ILE A 65 17.98 22.92 4.65
CA ILE A 65 17.51 23.23 3.28
C ILE A 65 16.57 22.13 2.80
N ALA A 66 16.92 20.86 3.01
CA ALA A 66 16.11 19.72 2.61
C ALA A 66 14.75 19.72 3.33
N GLN A 67 14.73 20.02 4.63
CA GLN A 67 13.48 20.17 5.39
C GLN A 67 12.60 21.31 4.86
N ARG A 68 13.17 22.48 4.55
CA ARG A 68 12.39 23.60 3.96
C ARG A 68 11.80 23.23 2.61
N LEU A 69 12.56 22.52 1.76
CA LEU A 69 12.07 22.07 0.47
C LEU A 69 10.93 21.06 0.62
N MET A 70 11.07 20.07 1.52
CA MET A 70 10.00 19.10 1.83
C MET A 70 8.73 19.80 2.31
N ASN A 71 8.85 20.77 3.22
CA ASN A 71 7.70 21.54 3.70
C ASN A 71 7.01 22.33 2.58
N ARG A 72 7.78 22.93 1.66
CA ARG A 72 7.22 23.65 0.50
C ARG A 72 6.50 22.71 -0.46
N ILE A 73 7.07 21.54 -0.74
CA ILE A 73 6.43 20.51 -1.59
C ILE A 73 5.12 20.05 -0.96
N THR A 74 5.14 19.71 0.33
CA THR A 74 3.93 19.31 1.07
C THR A 74 2.87 20.40 1.05
N ALA A 75 3.24 21.66 1.28
CA ALA A 75 2.31 22.78 1.18
C ALA A 75 1.72 22.91 -0.23
N LEU A 76 2.53 22.76 -1.28
CA LEU A 76 2.07 22.80 -2.67
C LEU A 76 1.08 21.67 -2.98
N VAL A 77 1.36 20.45 -2.52
CA VAL A 77 0.45 19.29 -2.67
C VAL A 77 -0.89 19.57 -1.99
N PHE A 78 -0.88 20.06 -0.74
CA PHE A 78 -2.12 20.36 -0.02
C PHE A 78 -2.92 21.50 -0.67
N VAL A 79 -2.26 22.58 -1.10
CA VAL A 79 -2.92 23.68 -1.82
C VAL A 79 -3.52 23.16 -3.13
N SER A 80 -2.80 22.31 -3.87
CA SER A 80 -3.29 21.73 -5.11
C SER A 80 -4.51 20.83 -4.89
N LEU A 81 -4.48 19.99 -3.84
CA LEU A 81 -5.61 19.16 -3.45
C LEU A 81 -6.82 19.99 -3.00
N ALA A 82 -6.59 21.05 -2.23
CA ALA A 82 -7.64 21.97 -1.77
C ALA A 82 -8.29 22.70 -2.94
N LEU A 83 -7.50 23.20 -3.90
CA LEU A 83 -8.00 23.81 -5.13
C LEU A 83 -8.79 22.81 -5.95
N ARG A 84 -8.29 21.58 -6.13
CA ARG A 84 -9.01 20.51 -6.84
C ARG A 84 -10.35 20.21 -6.17
N LEU A 85 -10.41 20.19 -4.84
CA LEU A 85 -11.65 19.95 -4.10
C LEU A 85 -12.62 21.13 -4.20
N ALA A 86 -12.12 22.37 -4.15
CA ALA A 86 -12.95 23.57 -4.29
C ALA A 86 -13.55 23.70 -5.70
N LEU A 87 -12.80 23.25 -6.72
CA LEU A 87 -13.20 23.28 -8.13
C LEU A 87 -13.88 21.99 -8.60
N SER A 88 -13.84 20.90 -7.82
CA SER A 88 -14.61 19.71 -8.14
C SER A 88 -16.07 20.01 -7.85
N GLU A 89 -16.79 20.47 -8.89
CA GLU A 89 -18.25 20.45 -8.87
C GLU A 89 -18.73 19.01 -8.69
N ARG A 90 -19.84 18.87 -7.96
CA ARG A 90 -20.45 17.58 -7.60
C ARG A 90 -20.92 16.78 -8.81
#